data_AF-A0A0G1Q2G2-F1
#
_entry.id   AF-A0A0G1Q2G2-F1
#
_cell.length_a   1.000
_cell.length_b   1.000
_cell.length_c   1.000
_cell.angle_alpha   90.00
_cell.angle_beta   90.00
_cell.angle_gamma   90.00
#
_symmetry.space_group_name_H-M   'P 1'
#
loop_
_entity.id
_entity.type
_entity.pdbx_description
1 polymer ?
#
loop_
_entity_poly.entity_id
_entity_poly.type
_entity_poly.pdbx_seq_one_letter_code
_entity_poly.pdbx_strand_id
1 'polypeptide(L)'
;MIIGNMKTKNRVLYWGLVLVMGVFTVRLSANVWRLWKAGDRIKDAESGVRSQELENQELKKRLAEVQSPEFIEKEAREKLGLGKEGETIVVLPKIESEPSFAKASEGRQPNWRRWWKVYIAD
;
A
#
# COMPACT_ATOMS: atom_id res chain seq x y z
N MET A 1 60.62 28.46 -38.86
CA MET A 1 59.23 27.96 -38.88
C MET A 1 59.06 26.84 -37.85
N ILE A 2 59.20 27.08 -36.54
CA ILE A 2 59.01 26.04 -35.49
C ILE A 2 58.43 26.67 -34.20
N ILE A 3 57.23 27.27 -34.27
CA ILE A 3 56.51 27.74 -33.06
C ILE A 3 55.07 27.19 -33.01
N GLY A 4 54.56 26.58 -34.09
CA GLY A 4 53.18 26.10 -34.20
C GLY A 4 52.82 24.86 -33.34
N ASN A 5 53.79 24.12 -32.80
CA ASN A 5 53.56 22.79 -32.24
C ASN A 5 53.40 22.75 -30.70
N MET A 6 53.75 23.83 -29.97
CA MET A 6 53.61 23.85 -28.51
C MET A 6 52.18 24.12 -28.06
N LYS A 7 51.44 24.99 -28.77
CA LYS A 7 50.04 25.30 -28.44
C LYS A 7 49.10 24.11 -28.71
N THR A 8 49.37 23.30 -29.72
CA THR A 8 48.58 22.10 -30.05
C THR A 8 48.85 20.97 -29.07
N LYS A 9 50.12 20.72 -28.71
CA LYS A 9 50.51 19.73 -27.69
C LYS A 9 49.88 20.03 -26.32
N ASN A 10 49.88 21.29 -25.87
CA ASN A 10 49.27 21.66 -24.59
C ASN A 10 47.74 21.51 -24.60
N ARG A 11 47.08 21.75 -25.74
CA ARG A 11 45.63 21.49 -25.87
C ARG A 11 45.31 20.01 -25.80
N VAL A 12 46.08 19.16 -26.47
CA VAL A 12 45.90 17.70 -26.40
C VAL A 12 46.13 17.18 -24.98
N LEU A 13 47.15 17.71 -24.29
CA LEU A 13 47.44 17.36 -22.89
C LEU A 13 46.30 17.79 -21.94
N TYR A 14 45.75 19.00 -22.15
CA TYR A 14 44.58 19.49 -21.41
C TYR A 14 43.33 18.63 -21.66
N TRP A 15 43.03 18.28 -22.91
CA TRP A 15 41.91 17.39 -23.24
C TRP A 15 42.08 15.99 -22.66
N GLY A 16 43.31 15.47 -22.62
CA GLY A 16 43.63 14.21 -21.93
C GLY A 16 43.35 14.29 -20.42
N LEU A 17 43.76 15.37 -19.76
CA LEU A 17 43.49 15.61 -18.34
C LEU A 17 41.99 15.70 -18.05
N VAL A 18 41.23 16.43 -18.88
CA VAL A 18 39.77 16.54 -18.76
C VAL A 18 39.09 15.18 -18.92
N LEU A 19 39.55 14.35 -19.85
CA LEU A 19 39.03 12.98 -20.02
C LEU A 19 39.27 12.12 -18.78
N VAL A 20 40.49 12.13 -18.23
CA VAL A 20 40.83 11.38 -17.03
C VAL A 20 39.99 11.84 -15.83
N MET A 21 39.86 13.15 -15.64
CA MET A 21 39.01 13.75 -14.59
C MET A 21 37.53 13.39 -14.78
N GLY A 22 37.04 13.39 -16.02
CA GLY A 22 35.68 12.99 -16.36
C GLY A 22 35.39 11.54 -15.98
N VAL A 23 36.28 10.61 -16.34
CA VAL A 23 36.17 9.19 -15.99
C VAL A 23 36.19 8.98 -14.47
N PHE A 24 37.06 9.69 -13.76
CA PHE A 24 37.12 9.63 -12.29
C PHE A 24 35.83 10.14 -11.64
N THR A 25 35.28 11.24 -12.16
CA THR A 25 34.03 11.83 -11.66
C THR A 25 32.87 10.85 -11.81
N VAL A 26 32.70 10.23 -12.99
CA VAL A 26 31.63 9.25 -13.23
C VAL A 26 31.72 8.06 -12.28
N ARG A 27 32.94 7.55 -12.00
CA ARG A 27 33.12 6.42 -11.07
C ARG A 27 32.79 6.77 -9.63
N LEU A 28 33.15 7.98 -9.18
CA LEU A 28 32.84 8.44 -7.82
C LEU A 28 31.34 8.68 -7.66
N SER A 29 30.69 9.30 -8.65
CA SER A 29 29.24 9.53 -8.64
C SER A 29 28.44 8.21 -8.56
N ALA A 30 28.88 7.17 -9.27
CA ALA A 30 28.24 5.86 -9.20
C ALA A 30 28.30 5.23 -7.80
N ASN A 31 29.40 5.43 -7.07
CA ASN A 31 29.54 4.92 -5.70
C ASN A 31 28.63 5.66 -4.71
N VAL A 32 28.52 6.98 -4.83
CA VAL A 32 27.61 7.78 -3.98
C VAL A 32 26.16 7.39 -4.22
N TRP A 33 25.76 7.16 -5.48
CA TRP A 33 24.42 6.68 -5.82
C TRP A 33 24.09 5.30 -5.25
N ARG A 34 25.07 4.38 -5.25
CA ARG A 34 24.89 3.06 -4.63
C ARG A 34 24.69 3.15 -3.13
N LEU A 35 25.42 4.07 -2.46
CA LEU A 35 25.29 4.28 -1.02
C LEU A 35 23.92 4.87 -0.65
N TRP A 36 23.41 5.82 -1.42
CA TRP A 36 22.05 6.34 -1.22
C TRP A 36 20.98 5.25 -1.41
N LYS A 37 21.06 4.47 -2.49
CA LYS A 37 20.14 3.33 -2.70
C LYS A 37 20.26 2.27 -1.60
N ALA A 38 21.45 2.07 -1.02
CA ALA A 38 21.62 1.15 0.11
C ALA A 38 20.90 1.67 1.36
N GLY A 39 20.93 2.98 1.62
CA GLY A 39 20.18 3.62 2.70
C GLY A 39 18.67 3.44 2.56
N ASP A 40 18.12 3.62 1.36
CA ASP A 40 16.68 3.40 1.11
C ASP A 40 16.28 1.95 1.33
N ARG A 41 17.11 0.99 0.88
CA ARG A 41 16.88 -0.46 1.12
C ARG A 41 16.84 -0.81 2.61
N ILE A 42 17.64 -0.14 3.43
CA ILE A 42 17.66 -0.35 4.88
C ILE A 42 16.36 0.18 5.50
N LYS A 43 15.91 1.38 5.09
CA LYS A 43 14.64 1.95 5.58
C LYS A 43 13.44 1.10 5.18
N ASP A 44 13.42 0.60 3.94
CA ASP A 44 12.36 -0.29 3.46
C ASP A 44 12.35 -1.60 4.25
N ALA A 45 13.52 -2.21 4.48
CA ALA A 45 13.65 -3.41 5.28
C ALA A 45 13.21 -3.19 6.74
N GLU A 46 13.61 -2.07 7.36
CA GLU A 46 13.23 -1.72 8.73
C GLU A 46 11.71 -1.50 8.85
N SER A 47 11.11 -0.80 7.89
CA SER A 47 9.66 -0.60 7.85
C SER A 47 8.90 -1.92 7.68
N GLY A 48 9.41 -2.85 6.87
CA GLY A 48 8.83 -4.18 6.68
C GLY A 48 8.91 -5.04 7.94
N VAL A 49 10.03 -5.02 8.65
CA VAL A 49 10.16 -5.72 9.94
C VAL A 49 9.18 -5.14 10.96
N ARG A 50 9.05 -3.81 11.01
CA ARG A 50 8.13 -3.15 11.95
C ARG A 50 6.66 -3.47 11.66
N SER A 51 6.24 -3.51 10.39
CA SER A 51 4.86 -3.87 10.05
C SER A 51 4.56 -5.33 10.39
N GLN A 52 5.49 -6.24 10.10
CA GLN A 52 5.35 -7.66 10.44
C GLN A 52 5.28 -7.90 11.95
N GLU A 53 6.06 -7.18 12.75
CA GLU A 53 6.01 -7.28 14.21
C GLU A 53 4.65 -6.80 14.75
N LEU A 54 4.12 -5.69 14.24
CA LEU A 54 2.80 -5.19 14.63
C LEU A 54 1.69 -6.18 14.27
N GLU A 55 1.72 -6.72 13.06
CA GLU A 55 0.78 -7.74 12.60
C GLU A 55 0.86 -8.99 13.48
N ASN A 56 2.07 -9.44 13.81
CA ASN A 56 2.28 -10.59 14.69
C ASN A 56 1.69 -10.36 16.09
N GLN A 57 1.90 -9.17 16.65
CA GLN A 57 1.33 -8.80 17.96
C GLN A 57 -0.20 -8.74 17.93
N GLU A 58 -0.79 -8.20 16.87
CA GLU A 58 -2.24 -8.18 16.70
C GLU A 58 -2.81 -9.60 16.58
N LEU A 59 -2.19 -10.45 15.76
CA LEU A 59 -2.59 -11.84 15.60
C LEU A 59 -2.49 -12.62 16.91
N LYS A 60 -1.43 -12.40 17.71
CA LYS A 60 -1.30 -13.01 19.05
C LYS A 60 -2.41 -12.56 20.00
N LYS A 61 -2.80 -11.29 19.98
CA LYS A 61 -3.92 -10.78 20.79
C LYS A 61 -5.23 -11.43 20.40
N ARG A 62 -5.53 -11.47 19.10
CA ARG A 62 -6.72 -12.14 18.56
C ARG A 62 -6.72 -13.63 18.91
N LEU A 63 -5.57 -14.28 18.82
CA LEU A 63 -5.42 -15.69 19.18
C LEU A 63 -5.74 -15.93 20.67
N ALA A 64 -5.23 -15.07 21.55
CA ALA A 64 -5.52 -15.16 22.97
C ALA A 64 -7.01 -14.91 23.28
N GLU A 65 -7.64 -13.96 22.56
CA GLU A 65 -9.07 -13.69 22.69
C GLU A 65 -9.92 -14.89 22.27
N VAL A 66 -9.65 -15.49 21.11
CA VAL A 66 -10.45 -16.63 20.63
C VAL A 66 -10.19 -17.92 21.41
N GLN A 67 -9.04 -18.04 22.08
CA GLN A 67 -8.74 -19.16 22.98
C GLN A 67 -9.31 -18.95 24.38
N SER A 68 -9.84 -17.77 24.70
CA SER A 68 -10.42 -17.52 26.02
C SER A 68 -11.65 -18.40 26.27
N PRO A 69 -11.82 -18.91 27.51
CA PRO A 69 -13.00 -19.72 27.86
C PRO A 69 -14.31 -19.00 27.55
N GLU A 70 -14.37 -17.69 27.74
CA GLU A 70 -15.55 -16.85 27.49
C GLU A 70 -15.92 -16.84 26.00
N PHE A 71 -14.92 -16.71 25.12
CA PHE A 71 -15.14 -16.75 23.68
C PHE A 71 -15.58 -18.14 23.22
N ILE A 72 -14.95 -19.20 23.74
CA ILE A 72 -15.31 -20.59 23.43
C ILE A 72 -16.73 -20.89 23.88
N GLU A 73 -17.11 -20.49 25.10
CA GLU A 73 -18.46 -20.67 25.62
C GLU A 73 -19.49 -19.90 24.78
N LYS A 74 -19.17 -18.65 24.41
CA LYS A 74 -20.03 -17.83 23.56
C LYS A 74 -20.24 -18.47 22.18
N GLU A 75 -19.16 -18.87 21.51
CA GLU A 75 -19.23 -19.55 20.21
C GLU A 75 -20.00 -20.88 20.28
N ALA A 76 -19.78 -21.66 21.34
CA ALA A 76 -20.51 -22.92 21.56
C ALA A 76 -22.00 -22.65 21.76
N ARG A 77 -22.35 -21.65 22.57
CA ARG A 77 -23.73 -21.22 22.82
C ARG A 77 -24.42 -20.77 21.53
N GLU A 78 -23.79 -19.88 20.76
CA GLU A 78 -24.32 -19.38 19.50
C GLU A 78 -24.52 -20.50 18.47
N LYS A 79 -23.55 -21.42 18.33
CA LYS A 79 -23.65 -22.56 17.40
C LYS A 79 -24.71 -23.58 17.80
N LEU A 80 -24.95 -23.75 19.09
CA LEU A 80 -25.99 -24.63 19.60
C LEU A 80 -27.37 -23.95 19.64
N GLY A 81 -27.47 -22.67 19.27
CA GLY A 81 -28.70 -21.90 19.37
C GLY A 81 -29.20 -21.78 20.81
N LEU A 82 -28.28 -21.77 21.78
CA LEU A 82 -28.57 -21.53 23.18
C LEU A 82 -28.41 -20.03 23.46
N GLY A 83 -29.17 -19.48 24.40
CA GLY A 83 -29.07 -18.08 24.83
C GLY A 83 -28.72 -18.03 26.31
N LYS A 84 -28.02 -16.99 26.76
CA LYS A 84 -27.86 -16.75 28.20
C LYS A 84 -29.16 -16.15 28.77
N GLU A 85 -29.34 -16.22 30.08
CA GLU A 85 -30.49 -15.57 30.75
C GLU A 85 -30.56 -14.07 30.35
N GLY A 86 -31.66 -13.68 29.70
CA GLY A 86 -31.87 -12.32 29.18
C GLY A 86 -31.56 -12.12 27.69
N GLU A 87 -31.03 -13.12 26.97
CA GLU A 87 -30.81 -13.06 25.52
C GLU A 87 -31.99 -13.67 24.74
N THR A 88 -32.52 -12.95 23.74
CA THR A 88 -33.55 -13.44 22.82
C THR A 88 -32.92 -13.95 21.54
N ILE A 89 -33.02 -15.26 21.27
CA ILE A 89 -32.56 -15.86 20.02
C ILE A 89 -33.56 -15.51 18.90
N VAL A 90 -33.10 -14.77 17.88
CA VAL A 90 -33.91 -14.42 16.71
C VAL A 90 -33.51 -15.29 15.53
N VAL A 91 -34.38 -16.23 15.14
CA VAL A 91 -34.20 -17.03 13.92
C VAL A 91 -34.84 -16.27 12.76
N LEU A 92 -34.00 -15.69 11.91
CA LEU A 92 -34.46 -15.03 10.69
C LEU A 92 -34.87 -16.11 9.67
N PRO A 93 -36.08 -16.04 9.08
CA PRO A 93 -36.41 -16.90 7.96
C PRO A 93 -35.43 -16.61 6.81
N LYS A 94 -35.00 -17.65 6.11
CA LYS A 94 -34.18 -17.52 4.91
C LYS A 94 -34.99 -16.75 3.87
N ILE A 95 -34.81 -15.43 3.83
CA ILE A 95 -35.34 -14.61 2.75
C ILE A 95 -34.55 -15.04 1.53
N GLU A 96 -35.20 -15.75 0.60
CA GLU A 96 -34.71 -15.93 -0.77
C GLU A 96 -34.78 -14.58 -1.49
N SER A 97 -34.11 -13.57 -0.95
CA SER A 97 -33.78 -12.38 -1.71
C SER A 97 -32.45 -12.72 -2.36
N GLU A 98 -32.50 -13.12 -3.63
CA GLU A 98 -31.34 -12.95 -4.47
C GLU A 98 -30.76 -11.55 -4.23
N PRO A 99 -29.44 -11.40 -4.12
CA PRO A 99 -28.82 -10.10 -4.14
C PRO A 99 -29.08 -9.49 -5.52
N SER A 100 -30.21 -8.82 -5.69
CA SER A 100 -30.54 -7.99 -6.86
C SER A 100 -29.66 -6.73 -6.83
N PHE A 101 -28.35 -6.92 -6.91
CA PHE A 101 -27.39 -5.89 -7.28
C PHE A 101 -27.32 -5.71 -8.80
N ALA A 102 -28.10 -6.48 -9.57
CA ALA A 102 -28.11 -6.46 -11.02
C ALA A 102 -29.54 -6.35 -11.59
N LYS A 103 -30.21 -5.20 -11.40
CA LYS A 103 -31.26 -4.72 -12.34
C LYS A 103 -31.59 -3.22 -12.20
N ALA A 104 -30.58 -2.37 -11.98
CA ALA A 104 -30.72 -0.90 -12.06
C ALA A 104 -30.19 -0.34 -13.40
N SER A 105 -30.62 -0.93 -14.51
CA SER A 105 -30.31 -0.42 -15.85
C SER A 105 -31.50 -0.46 -16.81
N GLU A 106 -32.73 -0.45 -16.30
CA GLU A 106 -33.91 -0.12 -17.12
C GLU A 106 -34.32 1.33 -16.79
N GLY A 107 -34.19 2.21 -17.78
CA GLY A 107 -34.75 3.58 -17.74
C GLY A 107 -33.95 4.62 -16.95
N ARG A 108 -32.61 4.56 -16.98
CA ARG A 108 -31.70 5.36 -16.13
C ARG A 108 -31.76 6.86 -16.43
N GLN A 109 -32.73 7.58 -15.84
CA GLN A 109 -32.53 9.00 -15.58
C GLN A 109 -31.48 9.17 -14.48
N PRO A 110 -30.48 10.06 -14.66
CA PRO A 110 -29.52 10.35 -13.62
C PRO A 110 -30.20 10.81 -12.32
N ASN A 111 -29.63 10.42 -11.17
CA ASN A 111 -30.20 10.75 -9.85
C ASN A 111 -30.45 12.25 -9.67
N TRP A 112 -29.59 13.13 -10.19
CA TRP A 112 -29.77 14.59 -10.10
C TRP A 112 -31.05 15.09 -10.78
N ARG A 113 -31.48 14.45 -11.88
CA ARG A 113 -32.70 14.84 -12.61
C ARG A 113 -33.95 14.47 -11.82
N ARG A 114 -33.88 13.41 -11.01
CA ARG A 114 -34.93 13.03 -10.07
C ARG A 114 -35.06 14.07 -8.95
N TRP A 115 -33.93 14.48 -8.37
CA TRP A 115 -33.90 15.53 -7.34
C TRP A 115 -34.41 16.88 -7.86
N TRP A 116 -34.03 17.26 -9.08
CA TRP A 116 -34.54 18.50 -9.70
C TRP A 116 -36.07 18.51 -9.80
N LYS A 117 -36.68 17.40 -10.23
CA LYS A 117 -38.15 17.30 -10.36
C LYS A 117 -38.87 17.50 -9.01
N VAL A 118 -38.28 17.01 -7.91
CA VAL A 118 -38.90 17.09 -6.58
C VAL A 118 -38.81 18.50 -6.00
N TYR A 119 -37.73 19.23 -6.27
CA TYR A 119 -37.41 20.46 -5.53
C TYR A 119 -37.50 21.76 -6.35
N ILE A 120 -37.49 21.67 -7.69
CA ILE A 120 -37.32 22.86 -8.55
C ILE A 120 -38.43 22.98 -9.61
N ALA A 121 -39.17 21.91 -9.92
CA ALA A 121 -40.09 21.87 -11.06
C ALA A 121 -41.58 22.16 -10.74
N ASP A 122 -41.87 22.83 -9.61
CA ASP A 122 -43.19 23.43 -9.29
C ASP A 122 -43.17 24.95 -9.49
#